data_AF-A0A4P7HC95-F1
#
_entry.id   AF-A0A4P7HC95-F1
#
_cell.length_a   1.000
_cell.length_b   1.000
_cell.length_c   1.000
_cell.angle_alpha   90.00
_cell.angle_beta   90.00
_cell.angle_gamma   90.00
#
_symmetry.space_group_name_H-M   'P 1'
#
loop_
_entity.id
_entity.type
_entity.pdbx_description
1 polymer ?
#
loop_
_entity_poly.entity_id
_entity_poly.type
_entity_poly.pdbx_seq_one_letter_code
_entity_poly.pdbx_strand_id
1 'polypeptide(L)'
;MDSGKVIALSRKRGGQPDDFCVSAVHGPTTTNDAVQINNLTVSPPPGSLRTGDFFAGPTAEEFKSALGQFLTGLTVVATRDGAGPIGMTCQAFTAVSLSPPLVLFCARTQSETARAIAGTGTFSVSMLGKSQRTIAERFGSSASHDDRFNDVDWTPGATTGCPLLNGAIAHLECILRASHPAGDHRIHIGEVVAASAYTDNPLTYFRGRYK
;
A
#
# COMPACT_ATOMS: atom_id res chain seq x y z
N MET A 1 1.47 -22.85 -39.19
CA MET A 1 0.74 -21.58 -39.22
C MET A 1 -0.73 -21.94 -39.16
N ASP A 2 -1.31 -21.94 -37.97
CA ASP A 2 -2.73 -22.23 -37.79
C ASP A 2 -3.37 -20.94 -37.27
N SER A 3 -4.15 -20.29 -38.13
CA SER A 3 -4.82 -19.02 -37.86
C SER A 3 -6.08 -19.30 -37.03
N GLY A 4 -5.91 -19.32 -35.71
CA GLY A 4 -7.01 -19.51 -34.77
C GLY A 4 -8.15 -18.51 -35.00
N LYS A 5 -9.31 -19.00 -35.43
CA LYS A 5 -10.56 -18.23 -35.47
C LYS A 5 -11.07 -18.07 -34.04
N VAL A 6 -11.16 -16.83 -33.55
CA VAL A 6 -11.86 -16.55 -32.28
C VAL A 6 -13.36 -16.47 -32.59
N ILE A 7 -14.14 -17.34 -31.93
CA ILE A 7 -15.60 -17.34 -32.00
C ILE A 7 -16.11 -16.56 -30.79
N ALA A 8 -16.68 -15.38 -31.01
CA ALA A 8 -17.37 -14.64 -29.95
C ALA A 8 -18.83 -15.10 -29.89
N LEU A 9 -19.24 -15.61 -28.73
CA LEU A 9 -20.63 -15.92 -28.42
C LEU A 9 -21.27 -14.70 -27.75
N SER A 10 -22.33 -14.18 -28.34
CA SER A 10 -23.15 -13.13 -27.71
C SER A 10 -24.60 -13.60 -27.60
N ARG A 11 -25.18 -13.38 -26.42
CA ARG A 11 -26.56 -13.75 -26.08
C ARG A 11 -27.51 -12.71 -26.67
N LYS A 12 -28.48 -13.15 -27.49
CA LYS A 12 -29.55 -12.26 -27.98
C LYS A 12 -30.34 -11.70 -26.79
N ARG A 13 -30.50 -10.37 -26.70
CA ARG A 13 -31.41 -9.78 -25.70
C ARG A 13 -32.84 -10.18 -26.04
N GLY A 14 -33.50 -10.87 -25.12
CA GLY A 14 -34.91 -11.28 -25.22
C GLY A 14 -35.17 -12.69 -25.74
N GLY A 15 -34.14 -13.51 -26.02
CA GLY A 15 -34.28 -14.91 -26.46
C GLY A 15 -34.28 -15.94 -25.32
N GLN A 16 -34.80 -17.14 -25.59
CA GLN A 16 -34.71 -18.32 -24.72
C GLN A 16 -33.23 -18.67 -24.40
N PRO A 17 -32.95 -19.39 -23.30
CA PRO A 17 -31.59 -19.58 -22.76
C PRO A 17 -30.55 -20.14 -23.75
N ASP A 18 -31.00 -20.81 -24.82
CA ASP A 18 -30.16 -21.57 -25.74
C ASP A 18 -29.93 -20.88 -27.10
N ASP A 19 -30.41 -19.64 -27.26
CA ASP A 19 -30.31 -18.87 -28.51
C ASP A 19 -29.00 -18.06 -28.59
N PHE A 20 -27.97 -18.63 -29.21
CA PHE A 20 -26.68 -17.96 -29.49
C PHE A 20 -26.52 -17.70 -30.99
N CYS A 21 -26.17 -16.47 -31.36
CA CYS A 21 -25.71 -16.16 -32.72
C CYS A 21 -24.19 -16.30 -32.80
N VAL A 22 -23.71 -17.13 -33.73
CA VAL A 22 -22.29 -17.29 -34.04
C VAL A 22 -21.94 -16.35 -35.20
N SER A 23 -21.08 -15.36 -34.96
CA SER A 23 -20.53 -14.50 -36.03
C SER A 23 -19.01 -14.63 -36.09
N ALA A 24 -18.48 -15.00 -37.26
CA ALA A 24 -17.05 -15.18 -37.49
C ALA A 24 -16.36 -13.83 -37.75
N VAL A 25 -15.32 -13.52 -36.97
CA VAL A 25 -14.43 -12.38 -37.23
C VAL A 25 -13.41 -12.79 -38.31
N HIS A 26 -13.35 -12.04 -39.42
CA HIS A 26 -12.32 -12.23 -40.46
C HIS A 26 -11.33 -11.06 -40.44
N GLY A 27 -10.08 -11.32 -40.06
CA GLY A 27 -8.96 -10.38 -40.21
C GLY A 27 -7.86 -10.58 -39.16
N PRO A 28 -6.58 -10.32 -39.49
CA PRO A 28 -5.49 -10.41 -38.52
C PRO A 28 -5.64 -9.28 -37.49
N THR A 29 -5.90 -9.64 -36.24
CA THR A 29 -6.05 -8.68 -35.14
C THR A 29 -4.69 -8.48 -34.49
N THR A 30 -4.02 -7.36 -34.79
CA THR A 30 -3.02 -6.82 -33.87
C THR A 30 -3.78 -6.17 -32.71
N THR A 31 -3.43 -6.52 -31.48
CA THR A 31 -4.16 -6.25 -30.22
C THR A 31 -4.35 -4.77 -29.83
N ASN A 32 -4.05 -3.83 -30.71
CA ASN A 32 -3.97 -2.40 -30.39
C ASN A 32 -5.06 -1.51 -31.04
N ASP A 33 -5.90 -2.04 -31.94
CA ASP A 33 -6.87 -1.22 -32.68
C ASP A 33 -8.32 -1.41 -32.20
N ALA A 34 -9.13 -0.36 -32.36
CA ALA A 34 -10.55 -0.40 -32.06
C ALA A 34 -11.25 -1.46 -32.92
N VAL A 35 -11.95 -2.40 -32.28
CA VAL A 35 -12.70 -3.44 -32.98
C VAL A 35 -14.07 -2.88 -33.36
N GLN A 36 -14.40 -2.94 -34.66
CA GLN A 36 -15.73 -2.63 -35.16
C GLN A 36 -16.62 -3.86 -35.01
N ILE A 37 -17.67 -3.75 -34.20
CA ILE A 37 -18.74 -4.74 -34.09
C ILE A 37 -20.06 -4.04 -34.36
N ASN A 38 -20.76 -4.42 -35.44
CA ASN A 38 -22.09 -3.92 -35.80
C ASN A 38 -22.25 -2.39 -35.69
N ASN A 39 -21.36 -1.61 -36.32
CA ASN A 39 -21.34 -0.13 -36.29
C ASN A 39 -21.08 0.51 -34.91
N LEU A 40 -20.58 -0.23 -33.93
CA LEU A 40 -20.09 0.32 -32.66
C LEU A 40 -18.56 0.29 -32.64
N THR A 41 -17.95 1.46 -32.52
CA THR A 41 -16.52 1.60 -32.20
C THR A 41 -16.32 1.31 -30.72
N VAL A 42 -15.75 0.14 -30.39
CA VAL A 42 -15.32 -0.14 -29.02
C VAL A 42 -13.90 0.37 -28.85
N SER A 43 -13.76 1.52 -28.20
CA SER A 43 -12.45 2.03 -27.77
C SER A 43 -11.95 1.19 -26.59
N PRO A 44 -10.65 0.88 -26.53
CA PRO A 44 -10.07 0.22 -25.37
C PRO A 44 -10.29 1.07 -24.10
N PRO A 45 -10.59 0.46 -22.93
CA PRO A 45 -10.73 1.21 -21.69
C PRO A 45 -9.45 2.02 -21.37
N PRO A 46 -9.56 3.16 -20.68
CA PRO A 46 -8.40 3.88 -20.16
C PRO A 46 -7.49 2.94 -19.37
N GLY A 47 -6.19 2.90 -19.71
CA GLY A 47 -5.24 1.98 -19.09
C GLY A 47 -5.18 0.58 -19.72
N SER A 48 -5.79 0.37 -20.89
CA SER A 48 -5.55 -0.85 -21.67
C SER A 48 -4.07 -0.96 -22.04
N LEU A 49 -3.44 -2.06 -21.65
CA LEU A 49 -2.05 -2.37 -21.97
C LEU A 49 -1.88 -2.48 -23.48
N ARG A 50 -1.04 -1.63 -24.07
CA ARG A 50 -0.61 -1.73 -25.46
C ARG A 50 0.72 -2.49 -25.52
N THR A 51 0.95 -3.21 -26.62
CA THR A 51 2.26 -3.80 -26.90
C THR A 51 3.31 -2.68 -26.96
N GLY A 52 4.16 -2.57 -25.93
CA GLY A 52 5.13 -1.49 -25.75
C GLY A 52 4.99 -0.71 -24.43
N ASP A 53 3.87 -0.81 -23.73
CA ASP A 53 3.60 -0.08 -22.47
C ASP A 53 4.24 -0.74 -21.23
N PHE A 54 4.79 -1.96 -21.38
CA PHE A 54 5.39 -2.71 -20.28
C PHE A 54 6.91 -2.53 -20.25
N PHE A 55 7.39 -1.82 -19.23
CA PHE A 55 8.83 -1.60 -19.03
C PHE A 55 9.48 -2.81 -18.37
N ALA A 56 10.31 -3.56 -19.11
CA ALA A 56 11.19 -4.57 -18.52
C ALA A 56 12.40 -3.86 -17.87
N GLY A 57 12.60 -4.05 -16.57
CA GLY A 57 13.66 -3.33 -15.83
C GLY A 57 13.40 -1.81 -15.79
N PRO A 58 12.30 -1.35 -15.16
CA PRO A 58 11.89 0.05 -15.22
C PRO A 58 12.96 0.97 -14.62
N THR A 59 13.04 2.18 -15.16
CA THR A 59 13.74 3.29 -14.52
C THR A 59 13.10 3.60 -13.16
N ALA A 60 13.83 4.32 -12.30
CA ALA A 60 13.29 4.73 -11.00
C ALA A 60 12.04 5.62 -11.12
N GLU A 61 11.93 6.41 -12.18
CA GLU A 61 10.76 7.28 -12.43
C GLU A 61 9.54 6.47 -12.86
N GLU A 62 9.71 5.53 -13.79
CA GLU A 62 8.64 4.62 -14.23
C GLU A 62 8.13 3.79 -13.05
N PHE A 63 9.04 3.25 -12.23
CA PHE A 63 8.68 2.50 -11.02
C PHE A 63 7.89 3.35 -10.02
N LYS A 64 8.33 4.57 -9.73
CA LYS A 64 7.62 5.50 -8.83
C LYS A 64 6.27 5.94 -9.39
N SER A 65 6.18 6.17 -10.69
CA SER A 65 4.93 6.55 -11.37
C SER A 65 3.88 5.44 -11.27
N ALA A 66 4.30 4.20 -11.53
CA ALA A 66 3.45 3.01 -11.41
C ALA A 66 2.99 2.80 -9.95
N LEU A 67 3.93 2.80 -8.99
CA LEU A 67 3.58 2.65 -7.57
C LEU A 67 2.74 3.80 -7.02
N GLY A 68 2.89 5.01 -7.56
CA GLY A 68 2.09 6.17 -7.19
C GLY A 68 0.59 6.01 -7.52
N GLN A 69 0.21 5.03 -8.36
CA GLN A 69 -1.19 4.68 -8.62
C GLN A 69 -1.81 3.82 -7.51
N PHE A 70 -1.01 3.28 -6.60
CA PHE A 70 -1.50 2.52 -5.45
C PHE A 70 -1.83 3.49 -4.31
N LEU A 71 -3.11 3.61 -3.97
CA LEU A 71 -3.56 4.39 -2.83
C LEU A 71 -3.16 3.69 -1.53
N THR A 72 -2.57 4.42 -0.60
CA THR A 72 -2.22 3.90 0.73
C THR A 72 -2.75 4.79 1.84
N GLY A 73 -2.97 4.20 3.01
CA GLY A 73 -2.98 4.96 4.26
C GLY A 73 -1.57 5.39 4.66
N LEU A 74 -1.47 6.17 5.73
CA LEU A 74 -0.21 6.51 6.39
C LEU A 74 -0.22 6.05 7.84
N THR A 75 0.93 5.58 8.30
CA THR A 75 1.13 5.19 9.70
C THR A 75 2.34 5.91 10.27
N VAL A 76 2.38 6.07 11.60
CA VAL A 76 3.63 6.27 12.32
C VAL A 76 3.99 4.96 13.01
N VAL A 77 5.20 4.48 12.75
CA VAL A 77 5.79 3.35 13.45
C VAL A 77 6.77 3.91 14.47
N ALA A 78 6.63 3.50 15.74
CA ALA A 78 7.43 4.05 16.83
C ALA A 78 7.86 2.97 17.83
N THR A 79 8.89 3.28 18.60
CA THR A 79 9.28 2.53 19.80
C THR A 79 9.77 3.53 20.85
N ARG A 80 10.14 3.01 22.02
CA ARG A 80 10.80 3.77 23.07
C ARG A 80 12.02 2.99 23.53
N ASP A 81 13.19 3.61 23.46
CA ASP A 81 14.43 3.05 23.99
C ASP A 81 14.90 3.83 25.23
N GLY A 82 16.14 3.56 25.68
CA GLY A 82 16.72 4.24 26.84
C GLY A 82 16.93 5.74 26.67
N ALA A 83 16.96 6.26 25.43
CA ALA A 83 17.10 7.69 25.14
C ALA A 83 15.74 8.39 25.08
N GLY A 84 14.67 7.68 24.67
CA GLY A 84 13.34 8.25 24.61
C GLY A 84 12.44 7.65 23.52
N PRO A 85 11.32 8.31 23.19
CA PRO A 85 10.47 7.90 22.08
C PRO A 85 11.16 8.18 20.73
N ILE A 86 11.05 7.24 19.80
CA ILE A 86 11.61 7.35 18.45
C ILE A 86 10.61 6.78 17.45
N GLY A 87 10.45 7.45 16.31
CA GLY A 87 9.39 7.12 15.35
C GLY A 87 9.62 7.69 13.97
N MET A 88 8.92 7.10 13.00
CA MET A 88 8.94 7.52 11.60
C MET A 88 7.57 7.33 10.95
N THR A 89 7.27 8.17 9.98
CA THR A 89 6.15 7.92 9.07
C THR A 89 6.48 6.73 8.19
N CYS A 90 5.57 5.77 8.09
CA CYS A 90 5.67 4.61 7.25
C CYS A 90 4.42 4.45 6.40
N GLN A 91 4.62 4.46 5.08
CA GLN A 91 3.60 4.16 4.09
C GLN A 91 3.58 2.66 3.72
N ALA A 92 4.74 1.99 3.80
CA ALA A 92 4.91 0.59 3.45
C ALA A 92 4.54 -0.32 4.63
N PHE A 93 3.25 -0.33 4.99
CA PHE A 93 2.69 -1.11 6.09
C PHE A 93 1.54 -1.99 5.58
N THR A 94 1.43 -3.24 6.05
CA THR A 94 0.38 -4.18 5.60
C THR A 94 0.12 -5.29 6.64
N ALA A 95 -1.13 -5.75 6.74
CA ALA A 95 -1.46 -6.96 7.49
C ALA A 95 -0.98 -8.22 6.74
N VAL A 96 -0.51 -9.23 7.48
CA VAL A 96 0.11 -10.44 6.92
C VAL A 96 -0.67 -11.70 7.25
N SER A 97 -1.11 -11.85 8.50
CA SER A 97 -1.78 -13.05 8.99
C SER A 97 -2.81 -12.70 10.04
N LEU A 98 -3.88 -13.50 10.12
CA LEU A 98 -4.88 -13.42 11.18
C LEU A 98 -4.55 -14.33 12.38
N SER A 99 -3.86 -15.46 12.16
CA SER A 99 -3.51 -16.40 13.23
C SER A 99 -2.12 -17.02 13.00
N PRO A 100 -1.09 -16.60 13.76
CA PRO A 100 -1.11 -15.47 14.71
C PRO A 100 -1.34 -14.13 13.98
N PRO A 101 -1.81 -13.09 14.68
CA PRO A 101 -2.05 -11.78 14.08
C PRO A 101 -0.72 -11.10 13.75
N LEU A 102 -0.36 -11.08 12.46
CA LEU A 102 0.91 -10.51 12.00
C LEU A 102 0.69 -9.29 11.11
N VAL A 103 1.58 -8.32 11.25
CA VAL A 103 1.73 -7.17 10.37
C VAL A 103 3.18 -7.06 9.89
N LEU A 104 3.40 -6.36 8.79
CA LEU A 104 4.73 -5.95 8.36
C LEU A 104 4.83 -4.45 8.13
N PHE A 105 6.05 -3.95 8.23
CA PHE A 105 6.42 -2.65 7.69
C PHE A 105 7.80 -2.72 7.00
N CYS A 106 8.02 -1.86 6.01
CA CYS A 106 9.31 -1.71 5.37
C CYS A 106 9.98 -0.40 5.79
N ALA A 107 11.28 -0.46 6.05
CA ALA A 107 12.08 0.70 6.40
C ALA A 107 13.44 0.65 5.71
N ARG A 108 14.01 1.81 5.39
CA ARG A 108 15.38 1.88 4.85
C ARG A 108 16.33 1.20 5.83
N THR A 109 17.34 0.50 5.32
CA THR A 109 18.33 -0.20 6.16
C THR A 109 19.03 0.73 7.16
N GLN A 110 19.14 2.03 6.83
CA GLN A 110 19.76 3.07 7.66
C GLN A 110 18.77 3.73 8.64
N SER A 111 17.49 3.33 8.66
CA SER A 111 16.48 3.94 9.54
C SER A 111 16.84 3.74 11.01
N GLU A 112 17.01 4.85 11.73
CA GLU A 112 17.31 4.85 13.16
C GLU A 112 16.14 4.28 13.96
N THR A 113 14.90 4.60 13.58
CA THR A 113 13.70 4.00 14.18
C THR A 113 13.71 2.49 14.00
N ALA A 114 14.03 1.98 12.82
CA ALA A 114 14.09 0.52 12.59
C ALA A 114 15.22 -0.15 13.39
N ARG A 115 16.37 0.53 13.55
CA ARG A 115 17.46 0.05 14.42
C ARG A 115 17.03 0.01 15.90
N ALA A 116 16.34 1.05 16.38
CA ALA A 116 15.81 1.09 17.74
C ALA A 116 14.80 -0.04 17.96
N ILE A 117 13.87 -0.26 17.02
CA ILE A 117 12.89 -1.36 17.08
C ILE A 117 13.59 -2.73 17.13
N ALA A 118 14.66 -2.92 16.36
CA ALA A 118 15.44 -4.15 16.40
C ALA A 118 16.13 -4.36 17.76
N GLY A 119 16.53 -3.29 18.44
CA GLY A 119 17.13 -3.33 19.77
C GLY A 119 16.10 -3.52 20.90
N THR A 120 14.93 -2.90 20.81
CA THR A 120 13.87 -3.00 21.82
C THR A 120 13.02 -4.25 21.67
N GLY A 121 12.91 -4.81 20.46
CA GLY A 121 12.07 -5.97 20.16
C GLY A 121 10.57 -5.69 20.14
N THR A 122 10.17 -4.45 20.42
CA THR A 122 8.77 -3.99 20.43
C THR A 122 8.62 -2.73 19.59
N PHE A 123 7.41 -2.52 19.06
CA PHE A 123 7.05 -1.29 18.36
C PHE A 123 5.54 -1.07 18.43
N SER A 124 5.13 0.16 18.20
CA SER A 124 3.75 0.54 17.98
C SER A 124 3.52 0.97 16.53
N VAL A 125 2.26 0.89 16.11
CA VAL A 125 1.77 1.45 14.84
C VAL A 125 0.58 2.34 15.15
N SER A 126 0.65 3.62 14.79
CA SER A 126 -0.48 4.56 14.85
C SER A 126 -0.95 4.85 13.42
N MET A 127 -2.15 4.42 13.05
CA MET A 127 -2.74 4.67 11.73
C MET A 127 -3.35 6.06 11.68
N LEU A 128 -2.87 6.93 10.79
CA LEU A 128 -3.18 8.35 10.86
C LEU A 128 -4.56 8.69 10.29
N GLY A 129 -5.27 9.58 10.98
CA GLY A 129 -6.53 10.17 10.52
C GLY A 129 -6.31 11.37 9.60
N LYS A 130 -7.33 11.73 8.83
CA LYS A 130 -7.27 12.77 7.77
C LYS A 130 -6.72 14.12 8.26
N SER A 131 -6.93 14.48 9.52
CA SER A 131 -6.45 15.72 10.13
C SER A 131 -4.95 15.70 10.49
N GLN A 132 -4.31 14.54 10.50
CA GLN A 132 -2.94 14.34 11.00
C GLN A 132 -1.85 14.44 9.91
N ARG A 133 -2.10 15.25 8.87
CA ARG A 133 -1.10 15.51 7.82
C ARG A 133 0.19 16.09 8.39
N THR A 134 0.10 17.05 9.31
CA THR A 134 1.27 17.70 9.93
C THR A 134 2.10 16.69 10.74
N ILE A 135 1.44 15.73 11.39
CA ILE A 135 2.11 14.61 12.08
C ILE A 135 2.84 13.74 11.05
N ALA A 136 2.19 13.34 9.96
CA ALA A 136 2.83 12.56 8.91
C ALA A 136 4.07 13.26 8.31
N GLU A 137 3.99 14.57 8.06
CA GLU A 137 5.10 15.37 7.55
C GLU A 137 6.24 15.47 8.57
N ARG A 138 5.92 15.71 9.84
CA ARG A 138 6.90 15.80 10.94
C ARG A 138 7.69 14.50 11.09
N PHE A 139 6.99 13.37 11.21
CA PHE A 139 7.61 12.05 11.38
C PHE A 139 8.28 11.51 10.11
N GLY A 140 8.01 12.10 8.94
CA GLY A 140 8.68 11.80 7.67
C GLY A 140 9.87 12.73 7.35
N SER A 141 10.12 13.75 8.17
CA SER A 141 11.17 14.75 7.95
C SER A 141 12.55 14.29 8.42
N SER A 142 13.59 15.05 8.06
CA SER A 142 14.96 14.87 8.57
C SER A 142 15.17 15.46 9.98
N ALA A 143 14.12 15.93 10.67
CA ALA A 143 14.23 16.42 12.04
C ALA A 143 14.75 15.33 12.99
N SER A 144 15.39 15.74 14.09
CA SER A 144 15.87 14.82 15.13
C SER A 144 14.69 14.08 15.78
N HIS A 145 14.97 12.97 16.47
CA HIS A 145 13.90 12.19 17.12
C HIS A 145 13.17 12.95 18.22
N ASP A 146 13.92 13.69 19.05
CA ASP A 146 13.34 14.53 20.08
C ASP A 146 12.41 15.59 19.46
N ASP A 147 12.84 16.24 18.38
CA ASP A 147 12.03 17.24 17.67
C ASP A 147 10.74 16.66 17.07
N ARG A 148 10.73 15.36 16.73
CA ARG A 148 9.53 14.71 16.18
C ARG A 148 8.45 14.49 17.24
N PHE A 149 8.85 14.23 18.49
CA PHE A 149 7.91 14.01 19.60
C PHE A 149 7.64 15.26 20.44
N ASN A 150 8.45 16.31 20.32
CA ASN A 150 8.20 17.61 20.95
C ASN A 150 6.83 18.16 20.53
N ASP A 151 6.01 18.54 21.50
CA ASP A 151 4.63 19.03 21.30
C ASP A 151 3.70 18.09 20.51
N VAL A 152 4.04 16.79 20.44
CA VAL A 152 3.13 15.76 19.93
C VAL A 152 2.42 15.11 21.11
N ASP A 153 1.11 15.04 21.03
CA ASP A 153 0.31 14.32 22.02
C ASP A 153 0.39 12.81 21.79
N TRP A 154 0.95 12.08 22.74
CA TRP A 154 1.08 10.63 22.71
C TRP A 154 1.02 10.05 24.11
N THR A 155 0.62 8.78 24.21
CA THR A 155 0.54 8.05 25.48
C THR A 155 1.32 6.74 25.38
N PRO A 156 2.02 6.28 26.43
CA PRO A 156 2.64 4.95 26.43
C PRO A 156 1.57 3.85 26.30
N GLY A 157 1.78 2.92 25.38
CA GLY A 157 0.96 1.72 25.26
C GLY A 157 1.01 0.86 26.52
N ALA A 158 -0.14 0.28 26.89
CA ALA A 158 -0.25 -0.48 28.14
C ALA A 158 0.54 -1.80 28.12
N THR A 159 0.77 -2.36 26.93
CA THR A 159 1.37 -3.70 26.77
C THR A 159 2.89 -3.62 26.56
N THR A 160 3.33 -2.68 25.73
CA THR A 160 4.72 -2.56 25.26
C THR A 160 5.41 -1.29 25.74
N GLY A 161 4.66 -0.33 26.28
CA GLY A 161 5.18 1.01 26.63
C GLY A 161 5.59 1.87 25.42
N CYS A 162 5.37 1.38 24.20
CA CYS A 162 5.71 2.13 22.98
C CYS A 162 4.75 3.32 22.78
N PRO A 163 5.19 4.42 22.14
CA PRO A 163 4.36 5.61 21.97
C PRO A 163 3.14 5.35 21.08
N LEU A 164 1.94 5.70 21.55
CA LEU A 164 0.69 5.69 20.77
C LEU A 164 0.26 7.14 20.52
N LEU A 165 0.15 7.55 19.25
CA LEU A 165 -0.14 8.95 18.91
C LEU A 165 -1.63 9.25 19.04
N ASN A 166 -1.98 10.20 19.90
CA ASN A 166 -3.37 10.59 20.10
C ASN A 166 -3.97 11.19 18.81
N GLY A 167 -5.24 10.88 18.57
CA GLY A 167 -5.97 11.25 17.35
C GLY A 167 -5.76 10.30 16.15
N ALA A 168 -4.91 9.29 16.27
CA ALA A 168 -4.82 8.22 15.27
C ALA A 168 -6.10 7.37 15.27
N ILE A 169 -6.48 6.87 14.09
CA ILE A 169 -7.74 6.13 13.88
C ILE A 169 -7.64 4.65 14.27
N ALA A 170 -6.42 4.16 14.47
CA ALA A 170 -6.16 2.85 15.05
C ALA A 170 -4.75 2.80 15.63
N HIS A 171 -4.58 1.93 16.61
CA HIS A 171 -3.30 1.65 17.24
C HIS A 171 -3.03 0.16 17.28
N LEU A 172 -1.77 -0.23 17.10
CA LEU A 172 -1.28 -1.57 17.34
C LEU A 172 -0.07 -1.49 18.27
N GLU A 173 0.00 -2.41 19.23
CA GLU A 173 1.22 -2.73 19.96
C GLU A 173 1.74 -4.07 19.45
N CYS A 174 3.03 -4.13 19.13
CA CYS A 174 3.61 -5.25 18.41
C CYS A 174 4.92 -5.75 19.04
N ILE A 175 5.14 -7.06 18.96
CA ILE A 175 6.44 -7.70 19.23
C ILE A 175 7.09 -8.04 17.89
N LEU A 176 8.34 -7.63 17.69
CA LEU A 176 9.11 -7.95 16.49
C LEU A 176 9.40 -9.45 16.44
N ARG A 177 8.99 -10.10 15.34
CA ARG A 177 9.19 -11.54 15.12
C ARG A 177 10.33 -11.83 14.16
N ALA A 178 10.49 -11.03 13.11
CA ALA A 178 11.53 -11.23 12.11
C ALA A 178 11.90 -9.94 11.39
N SER A 179 13.07 -9.93 10.75
CA SER A 179 13.52 -8.85 9.88
C SER A 179 14.36 -9.38 8.73
N HIS A 180 13.94 -9.09 7.50
CA HIS A 180 14.54 -9.64 6.27
C HIS A 180 15.13 -8.52 5.39
N PRO A 181 16.35 -8.68 4.84
CA PRO A 181 16.88 -7.77 3.83
C PRO A 181 16.00 -7.74 2.56
N ALA A 182 15.80 -6.56 1.99
CA ALA A 182 15.00 -6.35 0.77
C ALA A 182 15.54 -5.13 -0.01
N GLY A 183 16.69 -5.30 -0.69
CA GLY A 183 17.36 -4.21 -1.40
C GLY A 183 17.92 -3.16 -0.44
N ASP A 184 17.56 -1.88 -0.65
CA ASP A 184 17.94 -0.77 0.25
C ASP A 184 17.04 -0.65 1.48
N HIS A 185 16.05 -1.54 1.61
CA HIS A 185 15.13 -1.64 2.74
C HIS A 185 15.26 -2.98 3.47
N ARG A 186 14.60 -3.06 4.62
CA ARG A 186 14.32 -4.29 5.35
C ARG A 186 12.80 -4.43 5.55
N ILE A 187 12.32 -5.66 5.50
CA ILE A 187 10.95 -6.04 5.83
C ILE A 187 10.95 -6.47 7.30
N HIS A 188 10.22 -5.78 8.14
CA HIS A 188 10.05 -6.11 9.56
C HIS A 188 8.67 -6.74 9.77
N ILE A 189 8.63 -7.91 10.39
CA ILE A 189 7.38 -8.63 10.69
C ILE A 189 7.17 -8.58 12.20
N GLY A 190 5.99 -8.12 12.63
CA GLY A 190 5.60 -8.07 14.03
C GLY A 190 4.30 -8.81 14.29
N GLU A 191 4.20 -9.40 15.47
CA GLU A 191 2.96 -9.95 16.01
C GLU A 191 2.24 -8.88 16.82
N VAL A 192 0.95 -8.68 16.52
CA VAL A 192 0.10 -7.73 17.23
C VAL A 192 -0.34 -8.34 18.55
N VAL A 193 0.03 -7.70 19.66
CA VAL A 193 -0.30 -8.15 21.02
C VAL A 193 -1.40 -7.30 21.68
N ALA A 194 -1.65 -6.09 21.18
CA ALA A 194 -2.80 -5.27 21.54
C ALA A 194 -3.21 -4.37 20.37
N ALA A 195 -4.48 -4.00 20.30
CA ALA A 195 -5.01 -3.15 19.25
C ALA A 195 -6.20 -2.30 19.72
N SER A 196 -6.37 -1.13 19.11
CA SER A 196 -7.58 -0.31 19.19
C SER A 196 -7.94 0.27 17.82
N ALA A 197 -9.22 0.59 17.62
CA ALA A 197 -9.71 1.18 16.38
C ALA A 197 -10.86 2.16 16.67
N TYR A 198 -10.92 3.22 15.88
CA TYR A 198 -11.90 4.31 15.98
C TYR A 198 -12.50 4.58 14.59
N THR A 199 -13.69 5.20 14.57
CA THR A 199 -14.37 5.55 13.32
C THR A 199 -14.02 6.97 12.89
N ASP A 200 -13.13 7.10 11.91
CA ASP A 200 -12.82 8.37 11.22
C ASP A 200 -12.21 8.06 9.83
N ASN A 201 -12.05 9.08 9.00
CA ASN A 201 -11.44 8.96 7.68
C ASN A 201 -9.90 8.87 7.80
N PRO A 202 -9.26 7.94 7.07
CA PRO A 202 -7.81 7.83 7.06
C PRO A 202 -7.15 9.03 6.36
N LEU A 203 -5.96 9.40 6.81
CA LEU A 203 -5.04 10.17 5.98
C LEU A 203 -4.52 9.25 4.89
N THR A 204 -4.69 9.66 3.63
CA THR A 204 -4.28 8.85 2.48
C THR A 204 -3.19 9.53 1.67
N TYR A 205 -2.41 8.73 0.95
CA TYR A 205 -1.34 9.19 0.09
C TYR A 205 -1.52 8.59 -1.31
N PHE A 206 -1.57 9.45 -2.31
CA PHE A 206 -1.83 9.07 -3.70
C PHE A 206 -1.04 9.96 -4.66
N ARG A 207 -0.30 9.35 -5.59
CA ARG A 207 0.51 10.08 -6.59
C ARG A 207 1.40 11.16 -5.99
N GLY A 208 2.06 10.87 -4.87
CA GLY A 208 2.96 11.82 -4.20
C GLY A 208 2.26 12.93 -3.41
N ARG A 209 0.95 12.82 -3.15
CA ARG A 209 0.16 13.86 -2.49
C ARG A 209 -0.71 13.29 -1.37
N TYR A 210 -0.81 14.04 -0.28
CA TYR A 210 -1.78 13.79 0.79
C TYR A 210 -3.22 14.01 0.27
N LYS A 211 -4.15 13.20 0.77
CA LYS A 211 -5.57 13.16 0.41
C LYS A 211 -6.43 12.96 1.65
#